data_AF-A0A5M8P3W0-F1
#
_entry.id   AF-A0A5M8P3W0-F1
#
_cell.length_a   1.000
_cell.length_b   1.000
_cell.length_c   1.000
_cell.angle_alpha   90.00
_cell.angle_beta   90.00
_cell.angle_gamma   90.00
#
_symmetry.space_group_name_H-M   'P 1'
#
loop_
_entity.id
_entity.type
_entity.pdbx_description
1 polymer ?
#
loop_
_entity_poly.entity_id
_entity_poly.type
_entity_poly.pdbx_seq_one_letter_code
_entity_poly.pdbx_strand_id
1 'polypeptide(L)'
;MEKRITSITDGINRRFFSAVDALVTMGRAHSLEALCKEFALHPPRYREMRLTYGVTPNPNSKPSRYVNIEMDAIYHLCSKYSVSAEWLMLGRGKIFK
;
A
#
# COMPACT_ATOMS: atom_id res chain seq x y z
N MET A 1 4.22 -12.73 21.29
CA MET A 1 3.27 -11.61 21.31
C MET A 1 2.42 -11.69 20.07
N GLU A 2 1.12 -11.90 20.21
CA GLU A 2 0.18 -11.95 19.08
C GLU A 2 0.05 -10.55 18.46
N LYS A 3 0.09 -10.45 17.13
CA LYS A 3 -0.06 -9.17 16.45
C LYS A 3 -1.52 -8.76 16.45
N ARG A 4 -1.81 -7.63 17.07
CA ARG A 4 -3.13 -7.02 16.99
C ARG A 4 -3.20 -6.13 15.74
N ILE A 5 -3.90 -6.60 14.72
CA ILE A 5 -4.22 -5.81 13.52
C ILE A 5 -5.64 -5.29 13.70
N THR A 6 -5.81 -3.96 13.69
CA THR A 6 -7.14 -3.35 13.73
C THR A 6 -7.77 -3.35 12.34
N SER A 7 -9.10 -3.29 12.25
CA SER A 7 -9.81 -3.10 10.97
C SER A 7 -9.38 -1.81 10.25
N ILE A 8 -9.01 -0.78 11.01
CA ILE A 8 -8.47 0.49 10.48
C ILE A 8 -7.13 0.25 9.79
N THR A 9 -6.20 -0.42 10.47
CA THR A 9 -4.87 -0.76 9.92
C THR A 9 -4.97 -1.62 8.66
N ASP A 10 -5.79 -2.68 8.70
CA ASP A 10 -6.01 -3.55 7.54
C ASP A 10 -6.57 -2.75 6.35
N GLY A 11 -7.56 -1.88 6.60
CA GLY A 11 -8.13 -1.01 5.57
C GLY A 11 -7.12 -0.06 4.94
N ILE A 12 -6.26 0.59 5.74
CA ILE A 12 -5.21 1.49 5.23
C ILE A 12 -4.21 0.72 4.37
N ASN A 13 -3.75 -0.44 4.84
CA ASN A 13 -2.79 -1.26 4.10
C ASN A 13 -3.36 -1.71 2.75
N ARG A 14 -4.61 -2.17 2.73
CA ARG A 14 -5.29 -2.59 1.49
C ARG A 14 -5.43 -1.45 0.50
N ARG A 15 -5.88 -0.29 0.97
CA ARG A 15 -6.03 0.90 0.13
C ARG A 15 -4.70 1.39 -0.44
N PHE A 16 -3.62 1.32 0.33
CA PHE A 16 -2.29 1.60 -0.19
C PHE A 16 -1.95 0.72 -1.41
N PHE A 17 -2.12 -0.60 -1.30
CA PHE A 17 -1.82 -1.49 -2.42
C PHE A 17 -2.79 -1.34 -3.58
N SER A 18 -4.07 -1.03 -3.32
CA SER A 18 -5.02 -0.66 -4.38
C SER A 18 -4.62 0.61 -5.12
N ALA A 19 -4.08 1.62 -4.44
CA ALA A 19 -3.57 2.82 -5.09
C ALA A 19 -2.32 2.53 -5.93
N VAL A 20 -1.40 1.71 -5.43
CA VAL A 20 -0.23 1.26 -6.20
C VAL A 20 -0.66 0.50 -7.45
N ASP A 21 -1.61 -0.44 -7.31
CA ASP A 21 -2.13 -1.22 -8.44
C ASP A 21 -2.77 -0.32 -9.51
N ALA A 22 -3.65 0.59 -9.09
CA ALA A 22 -4.26 1.57 -10.00
C ALA A 22 -3.22 2.43 -10.73
N LEU A 23 -2.17 2.88 -10.05
CA LEU A 23 -1.08 3.65 -10.67
C LEU A 23 -0.31 2.83 -11.71
N VAL A 24 -0.08 1.55 -11.45
CA VAL A 24 0.56 0.64 -12.40
C VAL A 24 -0.34 0.39 -13.61
N THR A 25 -1.63 0.09 -13.39
CA THR A 25 -2.61 -0.14 -14.45
C THR A 25 -2.76 1.07 -15.38
N MET A 26 -2.72 2.29 -14.84
CA MET A 26 -2.78 3.52 -15.64
C MET A 26 -1.44 3.90 -16.30
N GLY A 27 -0.37 3.14 -16.09
CA GLY A 27 0.97 3.47 -16.59
C GLY A 27 1.62 4.68 -15.92
N ARG A 28 1.12 5.12 -14.75
CA ARG A 28 1.70 6.23 -13.97
C ARG A 28 2.84 5.79 -13.06
N ALA A 29 2.93 4.49 -12.77
CA ALA A 29 4.07 3.86 -12.10
C ALA A 29 4.44 2.56 -12.82
N HIS A 30 5.73 2.19 -12.85
CA HIS A 30 6.15 0.96 -13.53
C HIS A 30 5.81 -0.32 -12.75
N SER A 31 6.07 -0.34 -11.45
CA SER A 31 5.79 -1.47 -10.57
C SER A 31 5.88 -1.04 -9.10
N LEU A 32 5.44 -1.91 -8.18
CA LEU A 32 5.69 -1.72 -6.75
C LEU A 32 7.19 -1.61 -6.43
N GLU A 33 8.02 -2.44 -7.07
CA GLU A 33 9.47 -2.43 -6.85
C GLU A 33 10.11 -1.13 -7.34
N ALA A 34 9.67 -0.62 -8.49
CA ALA A 34 10.11 0.67 -9.02
C ALA A 34 9.74 1.81 -8.07
N LEU A 35 8.52 1.82 -7.53
CA LEU A 35 8.08 2.78 -6.51
C LEU A 35 8.93 2.70 -5.24
N CYS A 36 9.21 1.49 -4.76
CA CYS A 36 10.05 1.33 -3.57
C CYS A 36 11.46 1.88 -3.82
N LYS A 37 12.06 1.61 -4.98
CA LYS A 37 13.38 2.16 -5.34
C LYS A 37 13.35 3.69 -5.43
N GLU A 38 12.30 4.23 -6.04
CA GLU A 38 12.15 5.67 -6.22
C GLU A 38 12.02 6.42 -4.89
N PHE A 39 11.27 5.84 -3.95
CA PHE A 39 10.98 6.44 -2.65
C PHE A 39 11.93 5.97 -1.53
N ALA A 40 13.03 5.30 -1.89
CA ALA A 40 13.98 4.71 -0.94
C ALA A 40 13.32 3.81 0.14
N LEU A 41 12.24 3.12 -0.22
CA LEU A 41 11.53 2.17 0.63
C LEU A 41 12.13 0.76 0.48
N HIS A 42 12.04 -0.06 1.52
CA HIS A 42 12.62 -1.41 1.53
C HIS A 42 11.78 -2.44 0.71
N PRO A 43 12.15 -2.83 -0.52
CA PRO A 43 11.26 -3.60 -1.41
C PRO A 43 10.80 -4.96 -0.85
N PRO A 44 11.65 -5.76 -0.15
CA PRO A 44 11.22 -7.03 0.44
C PRO A 44 10.05 -6.88 1.43
N ARG A 45 10.02 -5.79 2.21
CA ARG A 45 8.91 -5.49 3.14
C ARG A 45 7.60 -5.32 2.37
N TYR A 46 7.60 -4.51 1.32
CA TYR A 46 6.39 -4.23 0.55
C TYR A 46 5.93 -5.44 -0.27
N ARG A 47 6.86 -6.26 -0.76
CA ARG A 47 6.53 -7.54 -1.40
C ARG A 47 5.82 -8.47 -0.43
N GLU A 48 6.35 -8.63 0.78
CA GLU A 48 5.74 -9.45 1.83
C GLU A 48 4.36 -8.92 2.24
N MET A 49 4.24 -7.60 2.45
CA MET A 49 2.98 -6.95 2.76
C MET A 49 1.95 -7.10 1.64
N ARG A 50 2.35 -7.00 0.36
CA ARG A 50 1.46 -7.19 -0.79
C ARG A 50 0.85 -8.59 -0.84
N LEU A 51 1.58 -9.62 -0.40
CA LEU A 51 1.03 -10.98 -0.33
C LEU A 51 -0.11 -11.10 0.70
N THR A 52 -0.13 -10.25 1.71
CA THR A 52 -1.19 -10.22 2.75
C THR A 52 -2.30 -9.21 2.44
N TYR A 53 -1.94 -8.00 2.02
CA TYR A 53 -2.86 -6.86 1.90
C TYR A 53 -3.09 -6.39 0.46
N GLY A 54 -2.44 -7.00 -0.53
CA GLY A 54 -2.57 -6.60 -1.94
C GLY A 54 -3.95 -6.87 -2.54
N VAL A 55 -4.14 -6.43 -3.79
CA VAL A 55 -5.36 -6.69 -4.58
C VAL A 55 -5.54 -8.18 -4.87
N THR A 56 -4.42 -8.92 -5.02
CA THR A 56 -4.37 -10.37 -5.17
C THR A 56 -3.56 -11.00 -4.03
N PRO A 57 -4.11 -11.08 -2.81
CA PRO A 57 -3.41 -11.67 -1.68
C PRO A 57 -3.21 -13.17 -1.90
N ASN A 58 -2.14 -13.73 -1.36
CA ASN A 58 -1.85 -15.16 -1.43
C ASN A 58 -2.20 -15.83 -0.09
N PRO A 59 -3.34 -16.53 0.03
CA PRO A 59 -3.76 -17.16 1.27
C PRO A 59 -2.85 -18.32 1.70
N ASN A 60 -2.07 -18.88 0.77
CA ASN A 60 -1.10 -19.94 1.06
C ASN A 60 0.26 -19.38 1.55
N SER A 61 0.44 -18.07 1.51
CA SER A 61 1.66 -17.42 2.02
C SER A 61 1.56 -17.15 3.52
N LYS A 62 2.71 -17.11 4.21
CA LYS A 62 2.75 -16.69 5.61
C LYS A 62 2.27 -15.23 5.71
N PRO A 63 1.40 -14.89 6.68
CA PRO A 63 0.99 -13.51 6.92
C PRO A 63 2.19 -12.60 7.15
N SER A 64 2.08 -11.36 6.66
CA SER A 64 3.15 -10.38 6.72
C SER A 64 3.68 -10.14 8.13
N ARG A 65 5.00 -10.08 8.25
CA ARG A 65 5.70 -9.67 9.46
C ARG A 65 5.53 -8.18 9.76
N TYR A 66 5.08 -7.39 8.79
CA TYR A 66 4.85 -5.96 8.94
C TYR A 66 3.35 -5.68 9.05
N VAL A 67 3.00 -4.83 10.02
CA VAL A 67 1.61 -4.52 10.38
C VAL A 67 1.12 -3.24 9.72
N ASN A 68 1.97 -2.22 9.62
CA ASN A 68 1.58 -0.91 9.09
C ASN A 68 2.40 -0.57 7.85
N ILE A 69 1.77 0.10 6.87
CA ILE A 69 2.48 0.84 5.85
C ILE A 69 3.21 2.02 6.50
N GLU A 70 4.38 2.37 5.97
CA GLU A 70 5.17 3.50 6.46
C GLU A 70 4.50 4.82 6.05
N MET A 71 4.50 5.81 6.94
CA MET A 71 3.92 7.12 6.66
C MET A 71 4.55 7.78 5.45
N ASP A 72 5.86 7.59 5.25
CA ASP A 72 6.59 8.10 4.09
C ASP A 72 6.02 7.57 2.77
N ALA A 73 5.67 6.28 2.71
CA ALA A 73 5.06 5.70 1.52
C ALA A 73 3.68 6.30 1.23
N ILE A 74 2.87 6.57 2.26
CA ILE A 74 1.59 7.28 2.13
C ILE A 74 1.81 8.70 1.62
N TYR A 75 2.78 9.41 2.21
CA TYR A 75 3.14 10.78 1.82
C TYR A 75 3.51 10.86 0.34
N HIS A 76 4.37 9.95 -0.13
CA HIS A 76 4.81 9.93 -1.53
C HIS A 76 3.68 9.66 -2.52
N LEU A 77 2.73 8.76 -2.19
CA LEU A 77 1.54 8.56 -3.03
C LEU A 77 0.68 9.83 -3.10
N CYS A 78 0.49 10.51 -1.97
CA CYS A 78 -0.31 11.74 -1.91
C CYS A 78 0.35 12.89 -2.67
N SER A 79 1.65 13.10 -2.47
CA SER A 79 2.38 14.25 -3.00
C SER A 79 2.73 14.11 -4.49
N LYS A 80 3.18 12.92 -4.91
CA LYS A 80 3.63 12.70 -6.30
C LYS A 80 2.50 12.29 -7.24
N TYR A 81 1.58 11.45 -6.78
CA TYR A 81 0.60 10.80 -7.65
C TYR A 81 -0.83 11.34 -7.50
N SER A 82 -1.02 12.38 -6.70
CA SER A 82 -2.33 12.97 -6.39
C SER A 82 -3.31 11.95 -5.79
N VAL A 83 -2.80 10.94 -5.10
CA VAL A 83 -3.67 10.01 -4.35
C VAL A 83 -4.32 10.78 -3.20
N SER A 84 -5.62 10.56 -2.98
CA SER A 84 -6.36 11.22 -1.91
C SER A 84 -5.95 10.64 -0.55
N ALA A 85 -5.40 11.50 0.31
CA ALA A 85 -5.13 11.17 1.70
C ALA A 85 -6.42 10.79 2.46
N GLU A 86 -7.55 11.45 2.15
CA GLU A 86 -8.84 11.11 2.74
C GLU A 86 -9.27 9.69 2.35
N TRP A 87 -9.10 9.33 1.08
CA TRP A 87 -9.42 7.99 0.63
C TRP A 87 -8.49 6.96 1.25
N LEU A 88 -7.18 7.19 1.29
CA LEU A 88 -6.22 6.27 1.91
C LEU A 88 -6.52 6.05 3.41
N MET A 89 -6.76 7.12 4.16
CA MET A 89 -6.92 7.04 5.61
C MET A 89 -8.33 6.63 6.02
N LEU A 90 -9.36 7.18 5.39
CA LEU A 90 -10.75 7.06 5.81
C LEU A 90 -11.58 6.16 4.91
N GLY A 91 -11.10 5.81 3.71
CA GLY A 91 -11.86 5.03 2.73
C GLY A 91 -13.01 5.80 2.09
N ARG A 92 -12.97 7.14 2.12
CA ARG A 92 -14.03 8.01 1.58
C ARG A 92 -13.58 8.71 0.30
N GLY A 93 -14.53 8.99 -0.59
CA GLY A 93 -14.27 9.73 -1.83
C GLY A 93 -13.61 8.89 -2.91
N LYS A 94 -12.86 9.56 -3.81
CA LYS A 94 -12.15 8.94 -4.93
C LYS A 94 -10.68 8.71 -4.59
N ILE A 95 -10.09 7.71 -5.22
CA ILE A 95 -8.68 7.35 -5.03
C ILE A 95 -7.71 8.45 -5.47
N PHE A 96 -8.00 9.14 -6.57
CA PHE A 96 -7.22 10.28 -7.07
C PHE A 96 -8.02 11.58 -6.89
N LYS A 97 -7.30 12.66 -6.59
CA LYS A 97 -7.84 14.03 -6.57
C LYS A 97 -8.01 14.57 -7.98
#